data_AF-A0A455T7C4-F1
#
_entry.id   AF-A0A455T7C4-F1
#
_cell.length_a   1.000
_cell.length_b   1.000
_cell.length_c   1.000
_cell.angle_alpha   90.00
_cell.angle_beta   90.00
_cell.angle_gamma   90.00
#
_symmetry.space_group_name_H-M   'P 1'
#
loop_
_entity.id
_entity.type
_entity.pdbx_description
1 polymer ?
#
loop_
_entity_poly.entity_id
_entity_poly.type
_entity_poly.pdbx_seq_one_letter_code
_entity_poly.pdbx_strand_id
1 'polypeptide(L)' 'MSGERGCFFNSLLFLIIVFVPLLGHIIETVMILEDDHSTVGKLLWLAVVWCIPFLGPLLYLLFGQRRHHVAFGQPSYGAR' A
#
# COMPACT_ATOMS: atom_id res chain seq x y z
N MET A 1 -3.76 -32.73 -9.26
CA MET A 1 -4.48 -31.93 -8.25
C MET A 1 -3.49 -31.07 -7.46
N SER A 2 -3.09 -29.91 -8.00
CA SER A 2 -2.09 -28.99 -7.42
C SER A 2 -2.62 -27.54 -7.31
N GLY A 3 -3.95 -27.35 -7.37
CA GLY A 3 -4.59 -26.02 -7.35
C GLY A 3 -4.88 -25.47 -5.95
N GLU A 4 -5.16 -26.32 -4.96
CA GLU A 4 -5.63 -25.89 -3.63
C GLU A 4 -4.52 -25.30 -2.76
N ARG A 5 -3.30 -25.87 -2.82
CA ARG A 5 -2.15 -25.36 -2.05
C ARG A 5 -1.77 -23.94 -2.50
N GLY A 6 -1.72 -23.69 -3.81
CA GLY A 6 -1.41 -22.37 -4.34
C GLY A 6 -2.47 -21.33 -3.96
N CYS A 7 -3.75 -21.70 -3.95
CA CYS A 7 -4.84 -20.79 -3.56
C CYS A 7 -4.75 -20.39 -2.08
N PHE A 8 -4.52 -21.35 -1.17
CA PHE A 8 -4.39 -21.06 0.26
C PHE A 8 -3.18 -20.18 0.56
N PHE A 9 -2.00 -20.50 0.02
CA PHE A 9 -0.79 -19.70 0.25
C PHE A 9 -0.91 -18.29 -0.34
N ASN A 10 -1.49 -18.13 -1.54
CA ASN A 10 -1.72 -16.80 -2.12
C ASN A 10 -2.70 -15.98 -1.29
N SER A 11 -3.78 -16.60 -0.79
CA SER A 11 -4.76 -15.94 0.06
C SER A 11 -4.14 -15.51 1.39
N LEU A 12 -3.30 -16.35 1.99
CA LEU A 12 -2.57 -16.04 3.22
C LEU A 12 -1.55 -14.92 3.02
N LEU A 13 -0.77 -14.97 1.93
CA LEU A 13 0.17 -13.90 1.58
C LEU A 13 -0.55 -12.58 1.33
N PHE A 14 -1.68 -12.61 0.62
CA PHE A 14 -2.52 -11.43 0.42
C PHE A 14 -3.00 -10.85 1.76
N LEU A 15 -3.48 -11.71 2.66
CA LEU A 15 -3.89 -11.29 4.00
C LEU A 15 -2.73 -10.61 4.73
N ILE A 16 -1.54 -11.21 4.75
CA ILE A 16 -0.37 -10.65 5.42
C ILE A 16 0.02 -9.29 4.83
N ILE A 17 0.08 -9.20 3.49
CA ILE A 17 0.48 -7.98 2.77
C ILE A 17 -0.51 -6.83 3.02
N VAL A 18 -1.80 -7.12 3.22
CA VAL A 18 -2.81 -6.08 3.49
C VAL A 18 -2.89 -5.76 4.99
N PHE A 19 -2.99 -6.77 5.84
CA PHE A 19 -3.29 -6.58 7.27
C PHE A 19 -2.07 -6.17 8.09
N VAL A 20 -0.86 -6.62 7.78
CA VAL A 20 0.33 -6.24 8.56
C VAL A 20 0.62 -4.74 8.43
N PRO A 21 0.64 -4.14 7.23
CA PRO A 21 0.82 -2.69 7.10
C PRO A 21 -0.33 -1.89 7.74
N LEU A 22 -1.57 -2.39 7.63
CA LEU A 22 -2.73 -1.76 8.25
C LEU A 22 -2.61 -1.73 9.78
N LEU A 23 -2.24 -2.85 10.41
CA LEU A 23 -1.99 -2.91 11.84
C LEU A 23 -0.83 -1.98 12.25
N GLY A 24 0.25 -1.96 11.46
CA GLY A 24 1.36 -1.02 11.65
C GLY A 24 0.90 0.43 11.66
N HIS A 25 0.08 0.84 10.70
CA HIS A 25 -0.46 2.21 10.63
C HIS A 25 -1.33 2.58 11.84
N ILE A 26 -2.15 1.63 12.33
CA ILE A 26 -3.00 1.86 13.50
C ILE A 26 -2.12 2.05 14.75
N ILE A 27 -1.14 1.17 14.95
CA ILE A 27 -0.23 1.25 16.10
C ILE A 27 0.54 2.57 16.06
N GLU A 28 1.13 2.92 14.92
CA GLU A 28 1.89 4.16 14.74
C GLU A 28 1.00 5.40 14.99
N THR A 29 -0.25 5.38 14.51
CA THR A 29 -1.23 6.45 14.78
C THR A 29 -1.48 6.61 16.28
N VAL A 30 -1.68 5.51 17.01
CA VAL A 30 -1.87 5.56 18.48
C VAL A 30 -0.61 6.07 19.16
N MET A 31 0.57 5.59 18.77
CA MET A 31 1.84 6.03 19.34
C MET A 31 2.05 7.54 19.16
N ILE A 32 1.77 8.09 17.96
CA ILE A 32 1.87 9.53 17.70
C ILE A 32 0.90 10.33 18.59
N LEU A 33 -0.29 9.80 18.84
CA LEU A 33 -1.29 10.45 19.68
C LEU A 33 -0.90 10.43 21.17
N GLU A 34 -0.25 9.38 21.64
CA GLU A 34 0.23 9.25 23.02
C GLU A 34 1.54 10.02 23.28
N ASP A 35 2.35 10.25 22.25
CA ASP A 35 3.66 10.89 22.40
C ASP A 35 3.58 12.36 22.88
N ASP A 36 4.62 12.86 23.54
CA ASP A 36 4.67 14.21 24.12
C ASP A 36 5.00 15.30 23.07
N HIS A 37 4.43 15.18 21.88
CA HIS A 37 4.54 16.19 20.83
C HIS A 37 3.53 17.32 21.02
N SER A 38 3.91 18.53 20.59
CA SER A 38 2.94 19.62 20.40
C SER A 38 1.82 19.18 19.44
N THR A 39 0.62 19.78 19.56
CA THR A 39 -0.52 19.44 18.71
C THR A 39 -0.20 19.52 17.21
N VAL A 40 0.61 20.52 16.82
CA VAL A 40 1.08 20.69 15.45
C VAL A 40 2.04 19.57 15.05
N GLY A 41 2.95 19.16 15.95
CA GLY A 41 3.85 18.03 15.72
C GLY A 41 3.09 16.72 15.48
N LYS A 42 2.05 16.44 16.28
CA LYS A 42 1.19 15.26 16.09
C LYS A 42 0.49 15.28 14.74
N LEU A 43 -0.10 16.42 14.37
CA LEU A 43 -0.77 16.61 13.08
C LEU A 43 0.18 16.39 11.89
N LEU A 44 1.42 16.89 11.96
CA LEU A 44 2.42 16.69 10.92
C LEU A 44 2.83 15.23 10.81
N TRP A 45 3.09 14.54 11.93
CA TRP A 45 3.42 13.12 11.92
C TRP A 45 2.29 12.25 11.40
N LEU A 46 1.04 12.52 11.80
CA LEU A 46 -0.13 11.86 11.24
C LEU A 46 -0.21 12.07 9.73
N ALA A 47 -0.01 13.30 9.24
CA ALA A 47 0.00 13.57 7.81
C ALA A 47 1.10 12.78 7.09
N VAL A 48 2.30 12.68 7.66
CA VAL A 48 3.42 11.91 7.09
C VAL A 48 3.05 10.43 6.97
N VAL A 49 2.64 9.79 8.07
CA VAL A 49 2.28 8.36 8.09
C VAL A 49 1.18 8.05 7.08
N TRP A 50 0.13 8.88 7.04
CA TRP A 50 -0.99 8.64 6.14
C TRP A 50 -0.71 9.02 4.69
N CYS A 51 0.20 9.94 4.39
CA CYS A 51 0.51 10.34 3.00
C CYS A 51 1.58 9.46 2.35
N ILE A 52 2.54 8.93 3.11
CA ILE A 52 3.64 8.10 2.61
C ILE A 52 3.18 6.96 1.67
N PRO A 53 2.17 6.13 2.00
CA PRO A 53 1.78 5.03 1.11
C PRO A 53 1.30 5.50 -0.27
N PHE A 54 0.86 6.76 -0.39
CA PHE A 54 0.41 7.34 -1.65
C PHE A 54 1.54 8.00 -2.46
N LEU A 55 2.65 8.39 -1.81
CA LEU A 55 3.76 9.09 -2.49
C LEU A 55 4.37 8.24 -3.61
N GLY A 56 4.62 6.95 -3.38
CA GLY A 56 5.19 6.05 -4.38
C GLY A 56 4.32 5.93 -5.64
N PRO A 57 3.05 5.53 -5.53
CA PRO A 57 2.11 5.49 -6.65
C PRO A 57 1.96 6.84 -7.35
N LEU A 58 1.88 7.94 -6.60
CA LEU A 58 1.73 9.28 -7.16
C LEU A 58 2.98 9.68 -7.97
N LEU A 59 4.18 9.46 -7.45
CA LEU A 59 5.43 9.72 -8.17
C LEU A 59 5.56 8.85 -9.42
N TYR A 60 5.12 7.59 -9.35
CA TYR A 60 5.09 6.69 -10.50
C TYR A 60 4.17 7.22 -11.61
N LEU A 61 2.98 7.71 -11.26
CA LEU A 61 2.06 8.30 -12.23
C LEU A 61 2.62 9.60 -12.83
N LEU A 62 3.17 10.49 -12.01
CA LEU A 62 3.68 11.78 -12.47
C LEU A 62 4.94 11.67 -13.34
N PHE A 63 5.86 10.76 -13.00
CA PHE A 63 7.19 10.71 -13.63
C PHE A 63 7.47 9.39 -14.36
N GLY A 64 6.89 8.28 -13.92
CA GLY A 64 7.13 6.95 -14.47
C GLY A 64 6.30 6.63 -15.72
N GLN A 65 5.16 7.28 -15.90
CA GLN A 65 4.20 6.92 -16.97
C GLN A 65 4.58 7.42 -18.39
N ARG A 66 5.82 7.87 -18.61
CA ARG A 66 6.25 8.59 -19.83
C ARG A 66 6.18 7.82 -21.16
N ARG A 67 5.89 6.51 -21.20
CA ARG A 67 5.91 5.73 -22.47
C ARG A 67 4.85 4.65 -22.69
N HIS A 68 4.02 4.31 -21.72
CA HIS A 68 2.96 3.31 -21.94
C HIS A 68 1.82 3.58 -20.98
N HIS A 69 0.62 3.85 -21.51
CA HIS A 69 -0.59 3.89 -20.70
C HIS A 69 -0.79 2.49 -20.11
N VAL A 70 -0.64 2.35 -18.79
CA VAL A 70 -1.03 1.15 -18.07
C VAL A 70 -2.54 1.03 -18.16
N ALA A 71 -3.04 0.16 -19.04
CA ALA A 71 -4.45 -0.14 -19.14
C ALA A 71 -4.81 -1.16 -18.06
N PHE A 72 -5.32 -0.66 -16.92
CA PHE A 72 -5.82 -1.51 -15.85
C PHE A 72 -7.00 -2.35 -16.37
N GLY A 73 -6.92 -3.68 -16.22
CA GLY A 73 -8.01 -4.59 -16.56
C GLY A 73 -8.10 -5.05 -18.03
N GLN A 74 -7.10 -4.79 -18.87
CA GLN A 74 -7.03 -5.41 -20.20
C GLN A 74 -6.42 -6.82 -20.09
N PRO A 75 -7.18 -7.91 -20.34
CA PRO A 75 -6.59 -9.23 -20.42
C PRO A 75 -5.67 -9.32 -21.65
N SER A 76 -4.42 -9.73 -21.44
CA SER A 76 -3.47 -9.99 -22.53
C SER A 76 -3.81 -11.34 -23.19
N TYR A 77 -4.87 -11.36 -24.00
CA TYR A 77 -5.14 -12.44 -24.95
C TYR A 77 -4.68 -12.01 -26.33
N GLY A 78 -3.38 -11.99 -26.58
CA GLY A 78 -2.90 -11.71 -27.94
C GLY A 78 -1.43 -11.38 -28.06
N ALA A 79 -0.60 -12.40 -28.17
CA ALA A 79 0.45 -12.43 -29.19
C ALA A 79 0.61 -13.90 -29.60
N ARG A 80 0.19 -14.21 -30.84
CA ARG A 80 0.60 -15.41 -31.54
C ARG A 80 2.07 -15.32 -31.90
#